data_AF-A0A6J0B759-F1
#
_entry.id   AF-A0A6J0B759-F1
#
_cell.length_a   1.000
_cell.length_b   1.000
_cell.length_c   1.000
_cell.angle_alpha   90.00
_cell.angle_beta   90.00
_cell.angle_gamma   90.00
#
_symmetry.space_group_name_H-M   'P 1'
#
loop_
_entity.id
_entity.type
_entity.pdbx_description
1 polymer ?
#
loop_
_entity_poly.entity_id
_entity_poly.type
_entity_poly.pdbx_seq_one_letter_code
_entity_poly.pdbx_strand_id
1 'polypeptide(L)'
;MLLLMKHGMRTTSKEDVASVSVSQSDLHSSTDHTDEDELATVCNFEEDNGAQAIDLPVFDGYSHRSIAVNVTKSTDVKIRPVTQFYAPVTIHQHLTKLVNNKDKLEKQSNSQFMLSRTSAISTNLVCILGIVFSLIIAVTLIVIMIYFITPSRNDGKNALRPHLPEGNSVALDEDVAILTKERWGGYEMRDGWQNRSLSHPVELVIIGHTASSPCSTFEECASKMQTFQNLHVQTRGWVSIGYNFVIGGDGNVYQALGWDITNYTRDNSIMISFIGNYVINEVKDKQRKAVQLLLEQGVELGKLASNYKLVAHSQVANTLSPGQYLLADLKQWPHYYAGLIT
;
A
#
# COMPACT_ATOMS: atom_id res chain seq x y z
N MET A 1 -40.95 2.12 -29.58
CA MET A 1 -41.02 0.65 -29.63
C MET A 1 -40.89 0.13 -28.21
N LEU A 2 -41.85 -0.71 -27.80
CA LEU A 2 -42.12 -1.23 -26.46
C LEU A 2 -40.95 -1.99 -25.81
N LEU A 3 -40.81 -1.92 -24.48
CA LEU A 3 -41.10 -3.07 -23.60
C LEU A 3 -41.24 -2.64 -22.13
N LEU A 4 -42.42 -2.94 -21.59
CA LEU A 4 -42.78 -2.93 -20.18
C LEU A 4 -42.28 -4.22 -19.52
N MET A 5 -41.86 -4.15 -18.26
CA MET A 5 -42.18 -5.20 -17.28
C MET A 5 -42.76 -4.57 -16.02
N LYS A 6 -44.01 -4.91 -15.79
CA LYS A 6 -44.85 -4.57 -14.66
C LYS A 6 -44.75 -5.74 -13.69
N HIS A 7 -44.42 -5.51 -12.42
CA HIS A 7 -44.92 -6.31 -11.31
C HIS A 7 -45.23 -5.35 -10.16
N GLY A 8 -46.51 -5.27 -9.82
CA GLY A 8 -46.98 -4.46 -8.73
C GLY A 8 -46.65 -5.11 -7.39
N MET A 9 -46.36 -4.28 -6.40
CA MET A 9 -46.69 -4.56 -5.02
C MET A 9 -47.01 -3.25 -4.32
N ARG A 10 -48.23 -3.23 -3.79
CA ARG A 10 -48.74 -2.24 -2.87
C ARG A 10 -47.86 -2.28 -1.61
N THR A 11 -47.10 -1.24 -1.33
CA THR A 11 -46.37 -1.15 -0.06
C THR A 11 -46.54 0.22 0.57
N THR A 12 -47.11 0.16 1.76
CA THR A 12 -47.29 1.17 2.78
C THR A 12 -46.01 1.95 3.07
N SER A 13 -46.18 3.26 3.30
CA SER A 13 -45.21 4.25 3.79
C SER A 13 -44.09 3.68 4.67
N LYS A 14 -42.85 3.78 4.20
CA LYS A 14 -41.64 3.87 5.04
C LYS A 14 -40.70 4.87 4.37
N GLU A 15 -40.36 5.91 5.13
CA GLU A 15 -39.56 7.05 4.69
C GLU A 15 -38.09 6.63 4.56
N ASP A 16 -37.54 6.76 3.36
CA ASP A 16 -36.11 6.62 3.08
C ASP A 16 -35.46 8.02 3.20
N VAL A 17 -34.31 8.11 3.88
CA VAL A 17 -33.53 9.36 3.99
C VAL A 17 -32.24 9.18 3.23
N ALA A 18 -31.92 10.10 2.31
CA ALA A 18 -30.68 10.12 1.55
C ALA A 18 -30.02 11.49 1.68
N SER A 19 -28.78 11.55 2.17
CA SER A 19 -27.96 12.77 2.21
C SER A 19 -26.90 12.77 1.10
N VAL A 20 -26.52 13.94 0.60
CA VAL A 20 -25.47 14.11 -0.43
C VAL A 20 -24.48 15.18 0.04
N SER A 21 -23.19 14.87 0.04
CA SER A 21 -22.12 15.84 0.31
C SER A 21 -21.13 15.89 -0.85
N VAL A 22 -20.64 17.09 -1.18
CA VAL A 22 -19.60 17.31 -2.19
C VAL A 22 -18.40 17.95 -1.50
N SER A 23 -17.21 17.37 -1.67
CA SER A 23 -15.94 17.94 -1.20
C SER A 23 -14.90 17.93 -2.32
N GLN A 24 -14.04 18.95 -2.35
CA GLN A 24 -12.99 19.12 -3.36
C GLN A 24 -11.62 18.90 -2.72
N SER A 25 -10.78 18.07 -3.33
CA SER A 25 -9.38 17.88 -2.91
C SER A 25 -8.46 18.28 -4.07
N ASP A 26 -7.58 19.26 -3.87
CA ASP A 26 -6.66 19.69 -4.92
C ASP A 26 -5.20 19.27 -4.67
N LEU A 27 -4.52 18.96 -5.78
CA LEU A 27 -3.07 18.77 -5.92
C LEU A 27 -2.34 20.15 -5.92
N HIS A 28 -1.32 20.26 -5.07
CA HIS A 28 -0.12 21.14 -5.15
C HIS A 28 -0.28 22.69 -5.17
N SER A 29 0.18 23.36 -4.10
CA SER A 29 1.45 24.14 -4.04
C SER A 29 1.41 25.33 -3.06
N SER A 30 2.20 25.23 -1.97
CA SER A 30 3.06 26.27 -1.35
C SER A 30 2.50 27.69 -1.07
N THR A 31 2.20 28.00 0.20
CA THR A 31 2.95 28.92 1.10
C THR A 31 2.19 29.19 2.40
N ASP A 32 2.93 29.05 3.51
CA ASP A 32 2.92 29.84 4.75
C ASP A 32 1.62 30.18 5.53
N HIS A 33 1.67 29.76 6.80
CA HIS A 33 1.02 30.27 8.02
C HIS A 33 -0.52 30.38 8.21
N THR A 34 -0.96 29.60 9.22
CA THR A 34 -1.82 29.89 10.39
C THR A 34 -3.12 29.10 10.48
N ASP A 35 -3.31 28.52 11.68
CA ASP A 35 -4.47 27.75 12.15
C ASP A 35 -5.80 28.51 11.95
N GLU A 36 -6.81 27.89 11.33
CA GLU A 36 -8.25 28.11 11.63
C GLU A 36 -9.10 26.87 11.23
N ASP A 37 -10.07 26.54 12.09
CA ASP A 37 -11.04 25.43 11.99
C ASP A 37 -11.88 25.44 10.69
N GLU A 38 -11.92 24.31 9.96
CA GLU A 38 -12.78 24.12 8.79
C GLU A 38 -14.24 23.84 9.21
N LEU A 39 -15.02 24.90 9.43
CA LEU A 39 -16.44 24.81 9.74
C LEU A 39 -17.29 24.68 8.45
N ALA A 40 -17.71 23.47 8.10
CA ALA A 40 -18.65 23.24 7.01
C ALA A 40 -19.97 23.99 7.25
N THR A 41 -20.41 24.80 6.29
CA THR A 41 -21.71 25.50 6.37
C THR A 41 -22.82 24.51 6.03
N VAL A 42 -23.56 24.07 7.04
CA VAL A 42 -24.71 23.15 6.89
C VAL A 42 -25.99 23.98 6.75
N CYS A 43 -26.64 23.91 5.59
CA CYS A 43 -27.98 24.47 5.41
C CYS A 43 -29.02 23.37 5.67
N ASN A 44 -29.86 23.53 6.70
CA ASN A 44 -30.99 22.63 6.99
C ASN A 44 -32.30 23.30 6.56
N PHE A 45 -33.18 22.57 5.88
CA PHE A 45 -34.54 23.03 5.55
C PHE A 45 -35.57 21.98 5.97
N GLU A 46 -36.62 22.42 6.67
CA GLU A 46 -37.79 21.61 7.03
C GLU A 46 -38.92 21.83 6.02
N GLU A 47 -39.74 20.79 5.81
CA GLU A 47 -40.81 20.68 4.81
C GLU A 47 -41.73 21.91 4.71
N ASP A 48 -41.98 22.35 3.47
CA ASP A 48 -43.30 22.86 3.11
C ASP A 48 -43.77 22.17 1.81
N ASN A 49 -45.05 21.80 1.76
CA ASN A 49 -45.60 20.74 0.90
C ASN A 49 -45.65 21.09 -0.61
N GLY A 50 -44.51 21.04 -1.29
CA GLY A 50 -44.43 21.14 -2.75
C GLY A 50 -43.02 20.86 -3.26
N ALA A 51 -42.88 20.37 -4.49
CA ALA A 51 -41.58 20.10 -5.12
C ALA A 51 -40.71 21.37 -5.11
N GLN A 52 -39.68 21.39 -4.24
CA GLN A 52 -38.83 22.55 -4.04
C GLN A 52 -37.59 22.43 -4.95
N ALA A 53 -37.37 23.44 -5.81
CA ALA A 53 -36.11 23.58 -6.53
C ALA A 53 -35.10 24.26 -5.62
N ILE A 54 -33.95 23.63 -5.40
CA ILE A 54 -32.84 24.20 -4.62
C ILE A 54 -31.78 24.64 -5.64
N ASP A 55 -31.66 25.94 -5.83
CA ASP A 55 -30.57 26.50 -6.63
C ASP A 55 -29.30 26.55 -5.77
N LEU A 56 -28.24 25.88 -6.23
CA LEU A 56 -26.93 25.97 -5.63
C LEU A 56 -26.31 27.35 -5.97
N PRO A 57 -25.59 27.99 -5.05
CA PRO A 57 -24.91 29.25 -5.34
C PRO A 57 -23.87 29.05 -6.46
N VAL A 58 -23.87 29.96 -7.43
CA VAL A 58 -22.83 30.06 -8.45
C VAL A 58 -21.60 30.67 -7.80
N PHE A 59 -20.47 29.96 -7.82
CA PHE A 59 -19.22 30.44 -7.27
C PHE A 59 -18.35 31.08 -8.34
N ASP A 60 -18.00 32.34 -8.12
CA ASP A 60 -17.07 33.11 -8.94
C ASP A 60 -15.63 32.71 -8.56
N GLY A 61 -15.19 31.55 -9.06
CA GLY A 61 -13.78 31.20 -9.31
C GLY A 61 -12.74 31.15 -8.17
N TYR A 62 -13.02 31.59 -6.94
CA TYR A 62 -11.96 31.76 -5.92
C TYR A 62 -12.34 31.37 -4.48
N SER A 63 -13.29 30.45 -4.27
CA SER A 63 -13.64 29.98 -2.91
C SER A 63 -13.66 28.45 -2.82
N HIS A 64 -12.65 27.87 -2.15
CA HIS A 64 -12.60 26.46 -1.77
C HIS A 64 -13.51 26.19 -0.56
N ARG A 65 -14.82 26.05 -0.78
CA ARG A 65 -15.76 25.56 0.24
C ARG A 65 -16.49 24.33 -0.26
N SER A 66 -16.42 23.25 0.53
CA SER A 66 -17.25 22.05 0.35
C SER A 66 -18.69 22.39 0.71
N ILE A 67 -19.64 22.18 -0.21
CA ILE A 67 -21.07 22.39 0.04
C ILE A 67 -21.71 21.02 0.25
N ALA A 68 -22.30 20.82 1.43
CA ALA A 68 -23.13 19.67 1.73
C ALA A 68 -24.61 20.10 1.73
N VAL A 69 -25.44 19.41 0.93
CA VAL A 69 -26.89 19.64 0.91
C VAL A 69 -27.56 18.44 1.55
N ASN A 70 -28.15 18.66 2.72
CA ASN A 70 -28.86 17.61 3.43
C ASN A 70 -30.34 17.61 3.00
N VAL A 71 -30.77 16.55 2.31
CA VAL A 71 -32.16 16.39 1.86
C VAL A 71 -32.84 15.35 2.73
N THR A 72 -33.66 15.79 3.68
CA THR A 72 -34.44 14.88 4.52
C THR A 72 -35.85 14.71 3.95
N LYS A 73 -36.40 13.49 4.03
CA LYS A 73 -37.79 13.15 3.63
C LYS A 73 -38.11 13.35 2.14
N SER A 74 -37.20 12.99 1.24
CA SER A 74 -37.51 12.95 -0.20
C SER A 74 -37.68 11.51 -0.69
N THR A 75 -38.71 11.27 -1.51
CA THR A 75 -38.92 9.99 -2.19
C THR A 75 -38.08 9.84 -3.46
N ASP A 76 -37.58 10.96 -4.02
CA ASP A 76 -36.79 10.98 -5.25
C ASP A 76 -35.93 12.26 -5.34
N VAL A 77 -34.69 12.15 -5.79
CA VAL A 77 -33.78 13.29 -6.01
C VAL A 77 -33.40 13.31 -7.48
N LYS A 78 -33.96 14.27 -8.23
CA LYS A 78 -33.67 14.45 -9.66
C LYS A 78 -32.70 15.60 -9.87
N ILE A 79 -31.46 15.28 -10.22
CA ILE A 79 -30.50 16.27 -10.72
C ILE A 79 -30.87 16.55 -12.19
N ARG A 80 -31.35 17.77 -12.48
CA ARG A 80 -31.64 18.21 -13.85
C ARG A 80 -30.33 18.34 -14.65
N PRO A 81 -30.37 18.41 -15.99
CA PRO A 81 -29.15 18.45 -16.79
C PRO A 81 -28.43 19.77 -16.50
N VAL A 82 -27.33 19.70 -15.75
CA VAL A 82 -26.36 20.80 -15.66
C VAL A 82 -25.12 20.31 -16.36
N THR A 83 -24.77 20.98 -17.45
CA THR A 83 -23.57 20.70 -18.23
C THR A 83 -22.35 21.06 -17.40
N GLN A 84 -21.52 20.04 -17.12
CA GLN A 84 -20.13 20.11 -16.66
C GLN A 84 -19.90 20.17 -15.13
N PHE A 85 -19.47 19.04 -14.58
CA PHE A 85 -18.71 18.99 -13.32
C PHE A 85 -17.22 19.07 -13.69
N TYR A 86 -16.49 20.05 -13.16
CA TYR A 86 -15.07 20.27 -13.45
C TYR A 86 -14.12 19.45 -12.56
N ALA A 87 -14.66 18.60 -11.68
CA ALA A 87 -13.91 17.73 -10.77
C ALA A 87 -14.68 16.41 -10.53
N PRO A 88 -14.01 15.35 -10.03
CA PRO A 88 -14.67 14.10 -9.66
C PRO A 88 -15.73 14.32 -8.57
N VAL A 89 -16.94 13.80 -8.78
CA VAL A 89 -18.04 13.86 -7.80
C VAL A 89 -18.15 12.52 -7.09
N THR A 90 -18.13 12.51 -5.75
CA THR A 90 -18.34 11.30 -4.94
C THR A 90 -19.68 11.40 -4.23
N ILE A 91 -20.54 10.39 -4.39
CA ILE A 91 -21.86 10.33 -3.72
C ILE A 91 -21.78 9.31 -2.57
N HIS A 92 -22.02 9.76 -1.34
CA HIS A 92 -22.11 8.90 -0.18
C HIS A 92 -23.58 8.66 0.20
N GLN A 93 -24.09 7.45 -0.03
CA GLN A 93 -25.42 7.07 0.41
C GLN A 93 -25.35 6.38 1.78
N HIS A 94 -25.91 7.00 2.82
CA HIS A 94 -26.06 6.38 4.14
C HIS A 94 -27.46 5.77 4.30
N LEU A 95 -27.56 4.44 4.24
CA LEU A 95 -28.79 3.71 4.54
C LEU A 95 -28.89 3.42 6.05
N THR A 96 -29.64 4.25 6.77
CA THR A 96 -29.92 3.99 8.20
C THR A 96 -31.07 2.98 8.30
N LYS A 97 -30.76 1.70 8.58
CA LYS A 97 -31.80 0.71 8.91
C LYS A 97 -32.45 1.07 10.25
N LEU A 98 -33.59 1.76 10.21
CA LEU A 98 -34.48 1.84 11.37
C LEU A 98 -35.11 0.45 11.59
N VAL A 99 -34.52 -0.32 12.50
CA VAL A 99 -35.10 -1.57 13.01
C VAL A 99 -36.31 -1.21 13.85
N ASN A 100 -37.49 -1.18 13.21
CA ASN A 100 -38.76 -1.05 13.91
C ASN A 100 -39.09 -2.38 14.60
N ASN A 101 -39.07 -2.34 15.94
CA ASN A 101 -39.54 -3.39 16.86
C ASN A 101 -41.08 -3.55 16.77
N LYS A 102 -41.62 -4.00 15.63
CA LYS A 102 -43.07 -4.20 15.45
C LYS A 102 -43.51 -5.51 14.78
N ASP A 103 -42.62 -6.50 14.64
CA ASP A 103 -42.98 -7.84 14.12
C ASP A 103 -42.96 -8.96 15.17
N LYS A 104 -43.01 -8.63 16.47
CA LYS A 104 -43.10 -9.64 17.53
C LYS A 104 -44.17 -9.35 18.58
N LEU A 105 -45.34 -8.91 18.12
CA LEU A 105 -46.50 -8.66 18.98
C LEU A 105 -47.82 -9.11 18.32
N GLU A 106 -47.82 -10.27 17.64
CA GLU A 106 -49.10 -10.92 17.27
C GLU A 106 -48.99 -12.44 17.04
N LYS A 107 -48.11 -13.12 17.78
CA LYS A 107 -48.09 -14.60 17.84
C LYS A 107 -47.78 -15.11 19.24
N GLN A 108 -48.53 -14.62 20.22
CA GLN A 108 -48.57 -15.23 21.55
C GLN A 108 -49.94 -15.03 22.20
N SER A 109 -51.02 -15.41 21.50
CA SER A 109 -52.36 -15.50 22.09
C SER A 109 -52.94 -16.92 22.09
N ASN A 110 -52.28 -17.91 21.46
CA ASN A 110 -52.81 -19.27 21.37
C ASN A 110 -51.78 -20.31 21.81
N SER A 111 -51.39 -20.30 23.08
CA SER A 111 -50.97 -21.53 23.78
C SER A 111 -51.11 -21.39 25.30
N GLN A 112 -52.15 -20.70 25.78
CA GLN A 112 -52.54 -20.82 27.18
C GLN A 112 -53.44 -22.05 27.32
N PHE A 113 -52.85 -23.22 27.13
CA PHE A 113 -53.49 -24.49 27.47
C PHE A 113 -52.45 -25.43 28.08
N MET A 114 -52.55 -25.53 29.41
CA MET A 114 -52.13 -26.65 30.27
C MET A 114 -50.63 -26.93 30.43
N LEU A 115 -50.17 -26.72 31.67
CA LEU A 115 -49.35 -27.61 32.54
C LEU A 115 -48.48 -26.72 33.45
N SER A 116 -49.04 -26.25 34.56
CA SER A 116 -48.94 -26.86 35.90
C SER A 116 -47.51 -26.91 36.48
N ARG A 117 -47.30 -26.09 37.52
CA ARG A 117 -46.35 -26.24 38.65
C ARG A 117 -45.26 -27.31 38.50
N THR A 118 -44.01 -26.89 38.32
CA THR A 118 -42.83 -27.57 38.90
C THR A 118 -41.72 -26.58 39.23
N SER A 119 -41.44 -26.46 40.53
CA SER A 119 -40.26 -25.94 41.26
C SER A 119 -39.21 -25.07 40.54
N ALA A 120 -38.88 -23.94 41.16
CA ALA A 120 -37.80 -22.96 40.87
C ALA A 120 -36.37 -23.52 40.66
N ILE A 121 -36.20 -24.84 40.61
CA ILE A 121 -34.95 -25.54 40.28
C ILE A 121 -34.78 -25.65 38.75
N SER A 122 -35.87 -25.67 37.97
CA SER A 122 -35.82 -25.78 36.50
C SER A 122 -35.41 -24.49 35.80
N THR A 123 -35.77 -23.31 36.34
CA THR A 123 -35.40 -22.01 35.77
C THR A 123 -33.90 -21.74 35.87
N ASN A 124 -33.26 -22.08 36.99
CA ASN A 124 -31.82 -21.93 37.17
C ASN A 124 -31.04 -22.83 36.21
N LEU A 125 -31.48 -24.07 36.01
CA LEU A 125 -30.84 -24.99 35.07
C LEU A 125 -30.96 -24.50 33.61
N VAL A 126 -32.14 -24.01 33.22
CA VAL A 126 -32.37 -23.45 31.87
C VAL A 126 -31.53 -22.20 31.64
N CYS A 127 -31.40 -21.31 32.64
CA CYS A 127 -30.53 -20.14 32.56
C CYS A 127 -29.05 -20.52 32.46
N ILE A 128 -28.60 -21.51 33.26
CA ILE A 128 -27.20 -21.99 33.22
C ILE A 128 -26.90 -22.62 31.85
N LEU A 129 -27.79 -23.45 31.32
CA LEU A 129 -27.63 -24.04 29.98
C LEU A 129 -27.61 -22.96 28.88
N GLY A 130 -28.40 -21.89 29.02
CA GLY A 130 -28.38 -20.75 28.11
C GLY A 130 -27.06 -19.97 28.14
N ILE A 131 -26.50 -19.73 29.33
CA ILE A 131 -25.19 -19.07 29.50
C ILE A 131 -24.08 -19.93 28.90
N VAL A 132 -24.07 -21.24 29.18
CA VAL A 132 -23.09 -22.18 28.62
C VAL A 132 -23.18 -22.22 27.10
N PHE A 133 -24.40 -22.27 26.55
CA PHE A 133 -24.60 -22.24 25.10
C PHE A 133 -24.11 -20.93 24.47
N SER A 134 -24.36 -19.79 25.12
CA SER A 134 -23.85 -18.49 24.66
C SER A 134 -22.33 -18.39 24.71
N LEU A 135 -21.69 -18.99 25.72
CA LEU A 135 -20.22 -19.05 25.82
C LEU A 135 -19.63 -19.94 24.73
N ILE A 136 -20.26 -21.09 24.45
CA ILE A 136 -19.83 -21.98 23.36
C ILE A 136 -19.90 -21.25 22.03
N ILE A 137 -21.01 -20.54 21.75
CA ILE A 137 -21.13 -19.74 20.53
C ILE A 137 -20.03 -18.67 20.47
N ALA A 138 -19.79 -17.93 21.55
CA ALA A 138 -18.74 -16.91 21.59
C ALA A 138 -17.34 -17.51 21.32
N VAL A 139 -17.02 -18.65 21.93
CA VAL A 139 -15.75 -19.36 21.70
C VAL A 139 -15.65 -19.83 20.24
N THR A 140 -16.72 -20.37 19.66
CA THR A 140 -16.71 -20.79 18.25
C THR A 140 -16.50 -19.60 17.30
N LEU A 141 -17.10 -18.45 17.58
CA LEU A 141 -16.88 -17.23 16.78
C LEU A 141 -15.45 -16.70 16.92
N ILE A 142 -14.86 -16.79 18.13
CA ILE A 142 -13.45 -16.44 18.35
C ILE A 142 -12.53 -17.38 17.58
N VAL A 143 -12.78 -18.70 17.59
CA VAL A 143 -12.00 -19.68 16.82
C VAL A 143 -12.13 -19.44 15.32
N ILE A 144 -13.33 -19.12 14.83
CA ILE A 144 -13.58 -18.77 13.43
C ILE A 144 -12.85 -17.46 13.06
N MET A 145 -12.89 -16.44 13.93
CA MET A 145 -12.12 -15.21 13.77
C MET A 145 -10.61 -15.49 13.74
N ILE A 146 -10.10 -16.32 14.64
CA ILE A 146 -8.70 -16.73 14.64
C ILE A 146 -8.38 -17.46 13.33
N TYR A 147 -9.23 -18.37 12.85
CA TYR A 147 -9.05 -19.04 11.56
C TYR A 147 -8.98 -18.06 10.38
N PHE A 148 -9.77 -16.98 10.39
CA PHE A 148 -9.71 -15.94 9.36
C PHE A 148 -8.54 -14.96 9.53
N ILE A 149 -8.03 -14.76 10.75
CA ILE A 149 -6.91 -13.86 11.06
C ILE A 149 -5.56 -14.59 10.92
N THR A 150 -5.49 -15.89 11.22
CA THR A 150 -4.30 -16.71 11.01
C THR A 150 -4.22 -17.05 9.52
N PRO A 151 -3.21 -16.55 8.78
CA PRO A 151 -2.99 -17.04 7.43
C PRO A 151 -2.76 -18.56 7.51
N SER A 152 -3.49 -19.31 6.68
CA SER A 152 -3.35 -20.76 6.56
C SER A 152 -1.91 -21.11 6.19
N ARG A 153 -1.07 -21.37 7.20
CA ARG A 153 0.22 -22.02 7.01
C ARG A 153 -0.05 -23.51 6.90
N ASN A 154 -0.57 -23.92 5.74
CA ASN A 154 -0.51 -25.26 5.16
C ASN A 154 -1.17 -25.19 3.79
N ASP A 155 -0.36 -24.87 2.78
CA ASP A 155 -0.06 -25.79 1.68
C ASP A 155 0.90 -25.10 0.72
N GLY A 156 2.18 -25.19 1.08
CA GLY A 156 3.24 -25.16 0.09
C GLY A 156 3.08 -26.39 -0.81
N LYS A 157 2.25 -26.24 -1.84
CA LYS A 157 2.20 -26.97 -3.13
C LYS A 157 0.90 -26.55 -3.83
N ASN A 158 1.03 -25.73 -4.88
CA ASN A 158 -0.02 -25.32 -5.83
C ASN A 158 -0.68 -23.95 -5.62
N ALA A 159 0.05 -22.95 -5.11
CA ALA A 159 -0.26 -21.58 -5.49
C ALA A 159 0.17 -21.39 -6.96
N LEU A 160 -0.82 -21.18 -7.84
CA LEU A 160 -0.57 -20.76 -9.21
C LEU A 160 0.07 -19.37 -9.12
N ARG A 161 1.38 -19.33 -9.33
CA ARG A 161 2.19 -18.11 -9.32
C ARG A 161 1.57 -17.09 -10.28
N PRO A 162 1.46 -15.80 -9.92
CA PRO A 162 1.51 -14.76 -10.94
C PRO A 162 2.81 -15.00 -11.69
N HIS A 163 2.73 -15.32 -12.98
CA HIS A 163 3.90 -15.60 -13.81
C HIS A 163 4.84 -14.37 -13.78
N LEU A 164 5.85 -14.40 -12.90
CA LEU A 164 7.11 -13.70 -13.17
C LEU A 164 7.62 -14.26 -14.50
N PRO A 165 7.91 -13.41 -15.50
CA PRO A 165 8.32 -13.90 -16.81
C PRO A 165 9.63 -14.68 -16.65
N GLU A 166 9.48 -15.99 -16.80
CA GLU A 166 10.51 -17.00 -16.72
C GLU A 166 11.56 -16.67 -17.79
N GLY A 167 12.74 -16.21 -17.34
CA GLY A 167 13.86 -15.87 -18.21
C GLY A 167 14.72 -14.70 -17.71
N ASN A 168 14.12 -13.69 -17.07
CA ASN A 168 14.80 -12.42 -16.80
C ASN A 168 14.86 -12.04 -15.30
N SER A 169 14.68 -13.00 -14.40
CA SER A 169 14.81 -12.77 -12.96
C SER A 169 15.32 -14.00 -12.22
N VAL A 170 16.09 -13.79 -11.17
CA VAL A 170 16.53 -14.83 -10.24
C VAL A 170 15.78 -14.63 -8.92
N ALA A 171 14.93 -15.59 -8.53
CA ALA A 171 14.25 -15.53 -7.23
C ALA A 171 15.26 -15.76 -6.10
N LEU A 172 15.26 -14.87 -5.10
CA LEU A 172 16.03 -15.02 -3.87
C LEU A 172 15.17 -15.56 -2.73
N ASP A 173 13.87 -15.21 -2.74
CA ASP A 173 12.85 -15.68 -1.79
C ASP A 173 11.46 -15.52 -2.43
N GLU A 174 10.39 -15.82 -1.68
CA GLU A 174 8.99 -15.68 -2.14
C GLU A 174 8.65 -14.26 -2.65
N ASP A 175 9.20 -13.23 -1.99
CA ASP A 175 8.88 -11.82 -2.27
C ASP A 175 10.04 -11.02 -2.90
N VAL A 176 11.22 -11.63 -3.05
CA VAL A 176 12.44 -10.92 -3.46
C VAL A 176 13.04 -11.61 -4.68
N ALA A 177 13.27 -10.83 -5.73
CA ALA A 177 14.00 -11.28 -6.90
C ALA A 177 15.11 -10.30 -7.32
N ILE A 178 16.16 -10.85 -7.94
CA ILE A 178 17.11 -10.10 -8.76
C ILE A 178 16.49 -9.98 -10.16
N LEU A 179 16.19 -8.74 -10.56
CA LEU A 179 15.66 -8.39 -11.87
C LEU A 179 16.84 -8.04 -12.79
N THR A 180 16.99 -8.81 -13.87
CA THR A 180 18.07 -8.64 -14.85
C THR A 180 17.98 -7.30 -15.58
N LYS A 181 19.04 -6.93 -16.31
CA LYS A 181 19.09 -5.68 -17.07
C LYS A 181 17.98 -5.58 -18.10
N GLU A 182 17.73 -6.70 -18.77
CA GLU A 182 16.70 -6.88 -19.78
C GLU A 182 15.31 -6.73 -19.14
N ARG A 183 15.14 -7.22 -17.89
CA ARG A 183 13.86 -7.11 -17.18
C ARG A 183 13.44 -5.67 -16.93
N TRP A 184 14.35 -4.82 -16.47
CA TRP A 184 14.03 -3.41 -16.17
C TRP A 184 14.16 -2.49 -17.38
N GLY A 185 14.45 -3.03 -18.58
CA GLY A 185 14.52 -2.27 -19.83
C GLY A 185 15.84 -1.51 -20.01
N GLY A 186 16.92 -1.98 -19.38
CA GLY A 186 18.25 -1.45 -19.59
C GLY A 186 18.84 -1.90 -20.92
N TYR A 187 19.65 -1.05 -21.54
CA TYR A 187 20.41 -1.42 -22.74
C TYR A 187 21.78 -1.99 -22.40
N GLU A 188 22.39 -2.69 -23.36
CA GLU A 188 23.71 -3.31 -23.22
C GLU A 188 24.82 -2.33 -22.81
N MET A 189 25.86 -2.85 -22.17
CA MET A 189 27.03 -2.03 -21.84
C MET A 189 27.73 -1.57 -23.13
N ARG A 190 28.21 -0.33 -23.16
CA ARG A 190 29.05 0.20 -24.24
C ARG A 190 30.43 -0.48 -24.26
N ASP A 191 31.12 -0.35 -25.39
CA ASP A 191 32.47 -0.88 -25.60
C ASP A 191 33.45 -0.51 -24.48
N GLY A 192 34.39 -1.41 -24.22
CA GLY A 192 35.42 -1.25 -23.19
C GLY A 192 35.01 -1.80 -21.82
N TRP A 193 33.78 -2.33 -21.67
CA TRP A 193 33.36 -3.00 -20.43
C TRP A 193 34.19 -4.24 -20.10
N GLN A 194 34.74 -4.94 -21.10
CA GLN A 194 35.54 -6.15 -20.93
C GLN A 194 36.83 -5.89 -20.12
N ASN A 195 37.35 -4.66 -20.18
CA ASN A 195 38.54 -4.24 -19.44
C ASN A 195 38.24 -3.88 -17.98
N ARG A 196 37.00 -4.07 -17.53
CA ARG A 196 36.51 -3.70 -16.20
C ARG A 196 36.11 -4.92 -15.36
N SER A 197 36.72 -6.07 -15.62
CA SER A 197 36.44 -7.31 -14.89
C SER A 197 36.83 -7.21 -13.41
N LEU A 198 36.01 -7.79 -12.54
CA LEU A 198 36.21 -7.83 -11.09
C LEU A 198 36.81 -9.18 -10.68
N SER A 199 37.79 -9.16 -9.77
CA SER A 199 38.37 -10.39 -9.23
C SER A 199 37.54 -10.92 -8.07
N HIS A 200 37.29 -12.23 -8.04
CA HIS A 200 36.51 -12.91 -7.00
C HIS A 200 37.38 -13.83 -6.13
N PRO A 201 37.01 -14.06 -4.86
CA PRO A 201 35.89 -13.42 -4.16
C PRO A 201 36.18 -11.96 -3.80
N VAL A 202 35.16 -11.10 -3.86
CA VAL A 202 35.28 -9.68 -3.52
C VAL A 202 35.15 -9.50 -2.01
N GLU A 203 36.07 -8.72 -1.42
CA GLU A 203 36.15 -8.54 0.03
C GLU A 203 35.46 -7.27 0.54
N LEU A 204 35.03 -6.37 -0.35
CA LEU A 204 34.45 -5.08 0.02
C LEU A 204 33.10 -4.86 -0.65
N VAL A 205 32.08 -4.57 0.16
CA VAL A 205 30.75 -4.15 -0.27
C VAL A 205 30.49 -2.74 0.24
N ILE A 206 30.06 -1.85 -0.66
CA ILE A 206 29.75 -0.46 -0.36
C ILE A 206 28.25 -0.26 -0.52
N ILE A 207 27.60 0.26 0.53
CA ILE A 207 26.18 0.64 0.52
C ILE A 207 26.06 2.15 0.32
N GLY A 208 25.31 2.54 -0.70
CA GLY A 208 24.99 3.92 -1.03
C GLY A 208 23.50 4.18 -1.23
N HIS A 209 23.18 5.40 -1.65
CA HIS A 209 21.87 5.77 -2.18
C HIS A 209 22.00 6.49 -3.51
N THR A 210 20.90 6.66 -4.22
CA THR A 210 20.83 7.42 -5.46
C THR A 210 20.58 8.92 -5.25
N ALA A 211 20.18 9.32 -4.04
CA ALA A 211 19.71 10.67 -3.70
C ALA A 211 18.52 11.13 -4.57
N SER A 212 17.74 10.19 -5.10
CA SER A 212 16.54 10.48 -5.90
C SER A 212 15.27 10.43 -5.05
N SER A 213 14.12 10.75 -5.66
CA SER A 213 12.82 10.33 -5.09
C SER A 213 12.74 8.79 -5.04
N PRO A 214 12.03 8.22 -4.04
CA PRO A 214 11.82 6.78 -3.94
C PRO A 214 10.92 6.25 -5.06
N CYS A 215 10.82 4.94 -5.19
CA CYS A 215 9.84 4.21 -6.01
C CYS A 215 9.16 3.14 -5.15
N SER A 216 7.96 2.72 -5.51
CA SER A 216 7.20 1.72 -4.76
C SER A 216 6.70 0.54 -5.60
N THR A 217 6.71 0.67 -6.93
CA THR A 217 6.33 -0.40 -7.88
C THR A 217 7.47 -0.76 -8.80
N PHE A 218 7.35 -1.92 -9.46
CA PHE A 218 8.33 -2.37 -10.45
C PHE A 218 8.52 -1.33 -11.57
N GLU A 219 7.42 -0.78 -12.11
CA GLU A 219 7.44 0.17 -13.22
C GLU A 219 8.15 1.47 -12.84
N GLU A 220 7.88 2.00 -11.64
CA GLU A 220 8.53 3.20 -11.14
C GLU A 220 10.04 2.99 -10.93
N CYS A 221 10.40 1.87 -10.30
CA CYS A 221 11.79 1.54 -10.03
C CYS A 221 12.55 1.24 -11.33
N ALA A 222 11.95 0.53 -12.29
CA ALA A 222 12.53 0.27 -13.60
C ALA A 222 12.75 1.58 -14.41
N SER A 223 11.76 2.49 -14.39
CA SER A 223 11.89 3.82 -15.02
C SER A 223 13.06 4.62 -14.42
N LYS A 224 13.25 4.56 -13.10
CA LYS A 224 14.41 5.17 -12.44
C LYS A 224 15.72 4.50 -12.83
N MET A 225 15.76 3.18 -12.93
CA MET A 225 16.95 2.45 -13.40
C MET A 225 17.38 2.91 -14.81
N GLN A 226 16.44 3.03 -15.74
CA GLN A 226 16.70 3.55 -17.09
C GLN A 226 17.21 5.00 -17.05
N THR A 227 16.62 5.83 -16.18
CA THR A 227 17.07 7.22 -15.97
C THR A 227 18.51 7.29 -15.45
N PHE A 228 18.87 6.46 -14.47
CA PHE A 228 20.23 6.40 -13.93
C PHE A 228 21.23 5.89 -14.96
N GLN A 229 20.85 4.88 -15.76
CA GLN A 229 21.68 4.39 -16.85
C GLN A 229 21.94 5.50 -17.87
N ASN A 230 20.90 6.21 -18.31
CA ASN A 230 21.04 7.33 -19.24
C ASN A 230 21.94 8.44 -18.70
N LEU A 231 21.75 8.85 -17.44
CA LEU A 231 22.59 9.86 -16.81
C LEU A 231 24.06 9.43 -16.77
N HIS A 232 24.35 8.22 -16.33
CA HIS A 232 25.72 7.72 -16.22
C HIS A 232 26.40 7.57 -17.58
N VAL A 233 25.67 7.06 -18.57
CA VAL A 233 26.21 6.79 -19.89
C VAL A 233 26.34 8.06 -20.74
N GLN A 234 25.30 8.90 -20.77
CA GLN A 234 25.26 10.10 -21.61
C GLN A 234 26.04 11.26 -20.98
N THR A 235 25.94 11.46 -19.67
CA THR A 235 26.57 12.60 -19.00
C THR A 235 27.97 12.27 -18.48
N ARG A 236 28.20 11.05 -17.96
CA ARG A 236 29.52 10.67 -17.40
C ARG A 236 30.38 9.86 -18.36
N GLY A 237 29.85 9.46 -19.52
CA GLY A 237 30.58 8.66 -20.50
C GLY A 237 30.91 7.24 -20.04
N TRP A 238 30.19 6.72 -19.03
CA TRP A 238 30.42 5.39 -18.50
C TRP A 238 29.90 4.30 -19.45
N VAL A 239 30.41 3.06 -19.29
CA VAL A 239 29.99 1.93 -20.12
C VAL A 239 28.55 1.52 -19.83
N SER A 240 28.06 1.79 -18.62
CA SER A 240 26.69 1.51 -18.20
C SER A 240 26.34 2.33 -16.95
N ILE A 241 25.24 1.96 -16.29
CA ILE A 241 24.93 2.41 -14.93
C ILE A 241 26.06 2.02 -13.98
N GLY A 242 26.54 2.95 -13.14
CA GLY A 242 27.77 2.74 -12.37
C GLY A 242 27.64 1.97 -11.05
N TYR A 243 26.50 1.35 -10.78
CA TYR A 243 26.26 0.52 -9.59
C TYR A 243 26.38 -0.97 -9.97
N ASN A 244 26.72 -1.85 -9.03
CA ASN A 244 26.64 -3.29 -9.26
C ASN A 244 25.19 -3.78 -9.15
N PHE A 245 24.53 -3.38 -8.06
CA PHE A 245 23.13 -3.67 -7.79
C PHE A 245 22.43 -2.43 -7.26
N VAL A 246 21.12 -2.37 -7.48
CA VAL A 246 20.28 -1.27 -7.01
C VAL A 246 19.06 -1.83 -6.30
N ILE A 247 18.70 -1.26 -5.15
CA ILE A 247 17.59 -1.73 -4.32
C ILE A 247 16.40 -0.80 -4.50
N GLY A 248 15.32 -1.34 -5.08
CA GLY A 248 14.08 -0.62 -5.27
C GLY A 248 13.33 -0.45 -3.95
N GLY A 249 12.54 0.62 -3.85
CA GLY A 249 11.60 0.77 -2.74
C GLY A 249 10.37 -0.13 -2.86
N ASP A 250 10.28 -0.91 -3.93
CA ASP A 250 9.37 -2.04 -4.12
C ASP A 250 9.84 -3.32 -3.40
N GLY A 251 11.13 -3.44 -3.05
CA GLY A 251 11.72 -4.59 -2.36
C GLY A 251 12.51 -5.52 -3.28
N ASN A 252 12.62 -5.21 -4.57
CA ASN A 252 13.41 -6.01 -5.52
C ASN A 252 14.86 -5.52 -5.63
N VAL A 253 15.73 -6.42 -6.08
CA VAL A 253 17.10 -6.12 -6.47
C VAL A 253 17.15 -5.93 -7.98
N TYR A 254 17.73 -4.84 -8.44
CA TYR A 254 17.92 -4.57 -9.86
C TYR A 254 19.39 -4.79 -10.21
N GLN A 255 19.65 -5.74 -11.09
CA GLN A 255 21.00 -6.02 -11.60
C GLN A 255 21.44 -4.90 -12.53
N ALA A 256 22.54 -4.23 -12.16
CA ALA A 256 23.16 -3.18 -12.93
C ALA A 256 24.43 -3.71 -13.62
N LEU A 257 25.62 -3.43 -13.10
CA LEU A 257 26.85 -4.08 -13.57
C LEU A 257 26.93 -5.56 -13.17
N GLY A 258 26.16 -5.98 -12.16
CA GLY A 258 26.18 -7.36 -11.67
C GLY A 258 27.42 -7.68 -10.85
N TRP A 259 27.75 -8.98 -10.75
CA TRP A 259 28.84 -9.44 -9.91
C TRP A 259 30.23 -9.24 -10.53
N ASP A 260 30.34 -9.36 -11.85
CA ASP A 260 31.64 -9.61 -12.51
C ASP A 260 32.37 -8.34 -12.98
N ILE A 261 31.76 -7.16 -12.83
CA ILE A 261 32.27 -5.91 -13.39
C ILE A 261 32.47 -4.86 -12.28
N THR A 262 33.63 -4.20 -12.27
CA THR A 262 33.95 -3.16 -11.28
C THR A 262 33.11 -1.90 -11.46
N ASN A 263 32.66 -1.35 -10.33
CA ASN A 263 31.87 -0.12 -10.26
C ASN A 263 32.75 1.13 -10.49
N TYR A 264 32.14 2.31 -10.40
CA TYR A 264 32.82 3.61 -10.59
C TYR A 264 33.09 4.36 -9.27
N THR A 265 32.77 3.77 -8.13
CA THR A 265 33.01 4.33 -6.79
C THR A 265 34.39 3.92 -6.25
N ARG A 266 34.68 2.62 -6.25
CA ARG A 266 35.97 2.06 -5.80
C ARG A 266 36.26 0.76 -6.53
N ASP A 267 37.51 0.58 -6.93
CA ASP A 267 37.96 -0.68 -7.54
C ASP A 267 37.93 -1.82 -6.53
N ASN A 268 37.78 -3.05 -7.04
CA ASN A 268 37.74 -4.28 -6.22
C ASN A 268 36.64 -4.28 -5.14
N SER A 269 35.48 -3.69 -5.44
CA SER A 269 34.31 -3.70 -4.55
C SER A 269 33.00 -3.92 -5.30
N ILE A 270 31.96 -4.31 -4.56
CA ILE A 270 30.57 -4.32 -5.03
C ILE A 270 29.84 -3.10 -4.47
N MET A 271 29.27 -2.26 -5.34
CA MET A 271 28.46 -1.09 -4.99
C MET A 271 26.96 -1.42 -5.07
N ILE A 272 26.27 -1.35 -3.94
CA ILE A 272 24.82 -1.54 -3.83
C ILE A 272 24.17 -0.20 -3.47
N SER A 273 23.32 0.32 -4.34
CA SER A 273 22.68 1.63 -4.15
C SER A 273 21.19 1.51 -3.90
N PHE A 274 20.69 2.21 -2.88
CA PHE A 274 19.25 2.30 -2.62
C PHE A 274 18.60 3.42 -3.44
N ILE A 275 17.48 3.12 -4.11
CA ILE A 275 16.69 4.15 -4.80
C ILE A 275 15.97 5.00 -3.75
N GLY A 276 16.43 6.24 -3.57
CA GLY A 276 15.84 7.17 -2.61
C GLY A 276 16.86 8.15 -2.04
N ASN A 277 16.38 8.97 -1.11
CA ASN A 277 17.21 9.89 -0.33
C ASN A 277 17.05 9.57 1.17
N TYR A 278 18.01 8.87 1.73
CA TYR A 278 18.01 8.42 3.13
C TYR A 278 18.73 9.38 4.07
N VAL A 279 18.99 10.61 3.64
CA VAL A 279 19.22 11.72 4.58
C VAL A 279 17.92 12.06 5.30
N ILE A 280 16.78 11.93 4.60
CA ILE A 280 15.46 12.34 5.09
C ILE A 280 14.46 11.19 5.23
N ASN A 281 14.67 10.07 4.54
CA ASN A 281 13.77 8.92 4.58
C ASN A 281 14.37 7.74 5.36
N GLU A 282 13.50 6.99 6.03
CA GLU A 282 13.87 5.73 6.67
C GLU A 282 13.98 4.57 5.68
N VAL A 283 14.70 3.52 6.09
CA VAL A 283 14.88 2.28 5.32
C VAL A 283 13.69 1.35 5.58
N LYS A 284 13.08 0.83 4.52
CA LYS A 284 11.98 -0.15 4.65
C LYS A 284 12.54 -1.56 4.86
N ASP A 285 11.88 -2.37 5.67
CA ASP A 285 12.33 -3.75 5.98
C ASP A 285 12.50 -4.63 4.75
N LYS A 286 11.62 -4.51 3.76
CA LYS A 286 11.77 -5.25 2.49
C LYS A 286 13.05 -4.92 1.73
N GLN A 287 13.55 -3.68 1.85
CA GLN A 287 14.82 -3.29 1.23
C GLN A 287 16.01 -3.88 2.00
N ARG A 288 15.94 -3.91 3.34
CA ARG A 288 16.93 -4.60 4.19
C ARG A 288 16.99 -6.09 3.83
N LYS A 289 15.83 -6.76 3.81
CA LYS A 289 15.70 -8.17 3.44
C LYS A 289 16.30 -8.44 2.06
N ALA A 290 16.00 -7.60 1.07
CA ALA A 290 16.54 -7.74 -0.27
C ALA A 290 18.08 -7.71 -0.32
N VAL A 291 18.71 -6.80 0.45
CA VAL A 291 20.17 -6.76 0.50
C VAL A 291 20.76 -7.95 1.25
N GLN A 292 20.16 -8.36 2.37
CA GLN A 292 20.65 -9.52 3.12
C GLN A 292 20.67 -10.79 2.24
N LEU A 293 19.55 -11.06 1.55
CA LEU A 293 19.46 -12.19 0.62
C LEU A 293 20.44 -12.07 -0.56
N LEU A 294 20.64 -10.86 -1.09
CA LEU A 294 21.61 -10.63 -2.15
C LEU A 294 23.04 -10.94 -1.71
N LEU A 295 23.41 -10.53 -0.49
CA LEU A 295 24.74 -10.74 0.07
C LEU A 295 24.98 -12.23 0.38
N GLU A 296 23.98 -12.92 0.94
CA GLU A 296 24.00 -14.37 1.15
C GLU A 296 24.23 -15.11 -0.18
N GLN A 297 23.42 -14.80 -1.20
CA GLN A 297 23.58 -15.35 -2.55
C GLN A 297 24.99 -15.07 -3.12
N GLY A 298 25.53 -13.88 -2.90
CA GLY A 298 26.88 -13.51 -3.34
C GLY A 298 27.97 -14.36 -2.69
N VAL A 299 27.83 -14.68 -1.40
CA VAL A 299 28.76 -15.58 -0.69
C VAL A 299 28.60 -17.02 -1.20
N GLU A 300 27.38 -17.51 -1.36
CA GLU A 300 27.10 -18.87 -1.87
C GLU A 300 27.67 -19.10 -3.27
N LEU A 301 27.60 -18.08 -4.15
CA LEU A 301 28.15 -18.13 -5.50
C LEU A 301 29.68 -17.96 -5.55
N GLY A 302 30.36 -17.75 -4.41
CA GLY A 302 31.78 -17.44 -4.34
C GLY A 302 32.14 -16.07 -4.94
N LYS A 303 31.15 -15.20 -5.15
CA LYS A 303 31.35 -13.83 -5.67
C LYS A 303 31.82 -12.88 -4.57
N LEU A 304 31.35 -13.08 -3.34
CA LEU A 304 31.76 -12.36 -2.14
C LEU A 304 32.55 -13.28 -1.21
N ALA A 305 33.57 -12.73 -0.56
CA ALA A 305 34.31 -13.45 0.47
C ALA A 305 33.40 -13.69 1.67
N SER A 306 33.47 -14.85 2.33
CA SER A 306 32.60 -15.14 3.48
C SER A 306 32.80 -14.18 4.67
N ASN A 307 33.92 -13.46 4.71
CA ASN A 307 34.27 -12.44 5.70
C ASN A 307 34.37 -11.03 5.07
N TYR A 308 33.59 -10.76 4.01
CA TYR A 308 33.55 -9.43 3.38
C TYR A 308 33.30 -8.32 4.40
N LYS A 309 33.80 -7.12 4.09
CA LYS A 309 33.55 -5.89 4.83
C LYS A 309 32.40 -5.15 4.18
N LEU A 310 31.37 -4.83 4.95
CA LEU A 310 30.26 -3.99 4.54
C LEU A 310 30.47 -2.58 5.06
N VAL A 311 30.50 -1.59 4.17
CA VAL A 311 30.73 -0.19 4.54
C VAL A 311 29.72 0.76 3.91
N ALA A 312 29.55 1.92 4.52
CA ALA A 312 28.83 3.03 3.94
C ALA A 312 29.67 3.74 2.87
N HIS A 313 29.01 4.30 1.85
CA HIS A 313 29.67 5.10 0.80
C HIS A 313 30.47 6.29 1.37
N SER A 314 29.99 6.92 2.45
CA SER A 314 30.69 7.99 3.17
C SER A 314 31.99 7.54 3.85
N GLN A 315 32.22 6.24 4.04
CA GLN A 315 33.48 5.72 4.58
C GLN A 315 34.58 5.63 3.52
N VAL A 316 34.24 5.72 2.24
CA VAL A 316 35.20 5.59 1.12
C VAL A 316 35.27 6.82 0.22
N ALA A 317 34.35 7.78 0.39
CA ALA A 317 34.29 9.01 -0.39
C ALA A 317 33.73 10.17 0.44
N ASN A 318 34.06 11.40 0.06
CA ASN A 318 33.49 12.61 0.68
C ASN A 318 32.06 12.85 0.16
N THR A 319 31.08 12.20 0.79
CA THR A 319 29.67 12.24 0.42
C THR A 319 28.76 12.04 1.63
N LEU A 320 27.52 12.54 1.56
CA LEU A 320 26.47 12.24 2.54
C LEU A 320 25.86 10.84 2.34
N SER A 321 26.10 10.20 1.20
CA SER A 321 25.62 8.84 0.91
C SER A 321 26.20 7.84 1.92
N PRO A 322 25.46 6.84 2.44
CA PRO A 322 24.10 6.45 2.07
C PRO A 322 22.99 7.27 2.74
N GLY A 323 23.30 8.34 3.48
CA GLY A 323 22.36 9.12 4.27
C GLY A 323 22.27 8.64 5.70
N GLN A 324 21.90 9.53 6.62
CA GLN A 324 21.98 9.27 8.06
C GLN A 324 21.08 8.11 8.53
N TYR A 325 19.87 7.96 7.95
CA TYR A 325 18.95 6.89 8.34
C TYR A 325 19.46 5.53 7.86
N LEU A 326 19.91 5.43 6.61
CA LEU A 326 20.47 4.18 6.09
C LEU A 326 21.82 3.85 6.73
N LEU A 327 22.65 4.84 7.09
CA LEU A 327 23.87 4.60 7.86
C LEU A 327 23.58 4.08 9.27
N ALA A 328 22.61 4.66 9.97
CA ALA A 328 22.21 4.21 11.32
C ALA A 328 21.68 2.77 11.28
N ASP A 329 20.96 2.43 10.21
CA ASP A 329 20.48 1.09 9.97
C ASP A 329 21.61 0.08 9.67
N LEU A 330 22.50 0.46 8.74
CA LEU A 330 23.62 -0.36 8.28
C LEU A 330 24.56 -0.77 9.41
N LYS A 331 24.75 0.10 10.42
CA LYS A 331 25.58 -0.19 11.60
C LYS A 331 25.14 -1.41 12.40
N GLN A 332 23.90 -1.86 12.22
CA GLN A 332 23.33 -3.01 12.92
C GLN A 332 23.44 -4.30 12.11
N TRP A 333 23.89 -4.23 10.85
CA TRP A 333 23.92 -5.38 9.96
C TRP A 333 25.17 -6.25 10.21
N PRO A 334 25.08 -7.56 9.92
CA PRO A 334 26.26 -8.41 9.83
C PRO A 334 27.31 -7.82 8.88
N HIS A 335 28.58 -8.10 9.14
CA HIS A 335 29.71 -7.63 8.33
C HIS A 335 29.95 -6.12 8.30
N TYR A 336 29.14 -5.29 9.01
CA TYR A 336 29.42 -3.86 9.08
C TYR A 336 30.80 -3.58 9.67
N TYR A 337 31.65 -2.90 8.90
CA TYR A 337 33.00 -2.58 9.28
C TYR A 337 33.13 -1.10 9.62
N ALA A 338 33.30 -0.79 10.91
CA ALA A 338 33.42 0.58 11.41
C ALA A 338 34.83 1.20 11.26
N GLY A 339 35.82 0.42 10.81
CA GLY A 339 37.19 0.88 10.66
C GLY A 339 37.41 1.75 9.42
N LEU A 340 38.60 2.36 9.35
CA LEU A 340 39.04 3.07 8.16
C LEU A 340 39.26 2.10 6.98
N ILE A 341 38.81 2.51 5.80
CA ILE A 341 39.10 1.82 4.55
C ILE A 341 40.31 2.52 3.92
N THR A 342 41.46 1.88 4.03
CA THR A 342 42.71 2.30 3.37
C THR A 342 42.71 1.81 1.93
#